data_AF-A0A932EIQ6-F1
#
_entry.id   AF-A0A932EIQ6-F1
#
_cell.length_a   1.000
_cell.length_b   1.000
_cell.length_c   1.000
_cell.angle_alpha   90.00
_cell.angle_beta   90.00
_cell.angle_gamma   90.00
#
_symmetry.space_group_name_H-M   'P 1'
#
loop_
_entity.id
_entity.type
_entity.pdbx_description
1 polymer ?
#
loop_
_entity_poly.entity_id
_entity_poly.type
_entity_poly.pdbx_seq_one_letter_code
_entity_poly.pdbx_strand_id
1 'polypeptide(L)'
;EELGYFLKTSSVLGSRLGPTLFQLPPNFRKDITRLEAFLALLPKRGRAAMEFRHPSWNDEDVFTALKNHGVALCGADTDDEEAPVMATADWGYLRLRRAQYGEADLASWAQRLLAQPWQEAFVFFKHEDAGAGPALAKAFSAHCSR
;
A
#
# COMPACT_ATOMS: atom_id res chain seq x y z
N GLU A 1 3.84 23.73 -0.82
CA GLU A 1 4.05 24.09 -2.23
C GLU A 1 4.46 22.88 -3.07
N GLU A 2 5.50 22.15 -2.67
CA GLU A 2 6.03 20.99 -3.41
C GLU A 2 5.03 19.84 -3.64
N LEU A 3 4.29 19.43 -2.60
CA LEU A 3 3.27 18.38 -2.72
C LEU A 3 2.18 18.75 -3.75
N GLY A 4 1.71 20.00 -3.71
CA GLY A 4 0.69 20.48 -4.64
C GLY A 4 1.20 20.49 -6.09
N TYR A 5 2.46 20.89 -6.29
CA TYR A 5 3.09 20.83 -7.62
C TYR A 5 3.24 19.39 -8.11
N PHE A 6 3.69 18.47 -7.27
CA PHE A 6 3.80 17.05 -7.61
C PHE A 6 2.45 16.46 -8.02
N LEU A 7 1.40 16.66 -7.20
CA LEU A 7 0.07 16.12 -7.48
C LEU A 7 -0.56 16.74 -8.74
N LYS A 8 -0.35 18.04 -8.96
CA LYS A 8 -0.78 18.70 -10.20
C LYS A 8 -0.07 18.10 -11.40
N THR A 9 1.24 17.88 -11.29
CA THR A 9 2.04 17.35 -12.41
C THR A 9 1.68 15.90 -12.71
N SER A 10 1.51 15.05 -11.69
CA SER A 10 1.12 13.65 -11.89
C SER A 10 -0.30 13.49 -12.42
N SER A 11 -1.20 14.45 -12.15
CA SER A 11 -2.59 14.42 -12.65
C SER A 11 -2.70 14.35 -14.19
N VAL A 12 -1.67 14.75 -14.94
CA VAL A 12 -1.65 14.65 -16.40
C VAL A 12 -1.69 13.20 -16.92
N LEU A 13 -1.37 12.21 -16.07
CA LEU A 13 -1.49 10.80 -16.39
C LEU A 13 -2.96 10.31 -16.49
N GLY A 14 -3.91 11.12 -16.01
CA GLY A 14 -5.35 10.85 -16.13
C GLY A 14 -5.73 9.47 -15.60
N SER A 15 -6.43 8.68 -16.42
CA SER A 15 -6.85 7.31 -16.06
C SER A 15 -5.70 6.34 -15.80
N ARG A 16 -4.46 6.69 -16.14
CA ARG A 16 -3.27 5.85 -15.94
C ARG A 16 -2.52 6.15 -14.64
N LEU A 17 -2.91 7.17 -13.88
CA LEU A 17 -2.17 7.62 -12.69
C LEU A 17 -2.10 6.55 -11.59
N GLY A 18 -3.17 5.80 -11.37
CA GLY A 18 -3.27 4.86 -10.25
C GLY A 18 -3.11 5.56 -8.87
N PRO A 19 -2.86 4.78 -7.80
CA PRO A 19 -2.61 5.31 -6.46
C PRO A 19 -1.20 5.91 -6.32
N THR A 20 -1.11 7.04 -5.61
CA THR A 20 0.17 7.64 -5.21
C THR A 20 0.66 6.99 -3.92
N LEU A 21 1.89 6.47 -3.93
CA LEU A 21 2.53 5.90 -2.74
C LEU A 21 3.44 6.94 -2.07
N PHE A 22 3.25 7.16 -0.77
CA PHE A 22 4.15 7.90 0.09
C PHE A 22 4.84 6.92 1.04
N GLN A 23 6.15 6.78 0.88
CA GLN A 23 6.96 5.85 1.65
C GLN A 23 7.89 6.62 2.57
N LEU A 24 7.82 6.34 3.88
CA LEU A 24 8.71 6.94 4.85
C LEU A 24 10.00 6.13 4.99
N PRO A 25 11.16 6.79 5.25
CA PRO A 25 12.40 6.08 5.50
C PRO A 25 12.37 5.37 6.87
N PRO A 26 13.17 4.31 7.06
CA PRO A 26 13.11 3.46 8.26
C PRO A 26 13.54 4.16 9.55
N ASN A 27 14.29 5.27 9.48
CA ASN A 27 14.67 6.08 10.64
C ASN A 27 13.61 7.12 11.03
N PHE A 28 12.52 7.23 10.26
CA PHE A 28 11.46 8.20 10.52
C PHE A 28 10.47 7.66 11.56
N ARG A 29 10.60 8.12 12.80
CA ARG A 29 9.73 7.70 13.91
C ARG A 29 8.35 8.35 13.85
N LYS A 30 7.40 7.73 14.55
CA LYS A 30 6.03 8.20 14.67
C LYS A 30 5.97 9.64 15.18
N ASP A 31 5.24 10.45 14.44
CA ASP A 31 4.84 11.81 14.76
C ASP A 31 3.40 11.96 14.24
N ILE A 32 2.43 11.68 15.12
CA ILE A 32 1.02 11.60 14.73
C ILE A 32 0.49 12.94 14.27
N THR A 33 0.88 14.03 14.93
CA THR A 33 0.50 15.40 14.55
C THR A 33 0.99 15.73 13.15
N ARG A 34 2.22 15.34 12.81
CA ARG A 34 2.75 15.53 11.45
C ARG A 34 2.01 14.67 10.43
N LEU A 35 1.68 13.43 10.76
CA LEU A 35 0.91 12.57 9.88
C LEU A 35 -0.46 13.19 9.58
N GLU A 36 -1.22 13.60 10.59
CA GLU A 36 -2.53 14.23 10.40
C GLU A 36 -2.43 15.52 9.56
N ALA A 37 -1.44 16.36 9.87
CA ALA A 37 -1.20 17.58 9.10
C ALA A 37 -0.89 17.26 7.63
N PHE A 38 -0.13 16.21 7.35
CA PHE A 38 0.15 15.76 5.98
C PHE A 38 -1.09 15.18 5.29
N LEU A 39 -1.85 14.31 5.96
CA LEU A 39 -3.07 13.71 5.41
C LEU A 39 -4.12 14.77 5.04
N ALA A 40 -4.22 15.84 5.82
CA ALA A 40 -5.10 16.97 5.53
C ALA A 40 -4.73 17.75 4.25
N LEU A 41 -3.49 17.63 3.77
CA LEU A 41 -3.05 18.24 2.51
C LEU A 41 -3.41 17.39 1.28
N LEU A 42 -3.77 16.12 1.46
CA LEU A 42 -4.07 15.23 0.34
C LEU A 42 -5.44 15.54 -0.28
N PRO A 43 -5.56 15.47 -1.61
CA PRO A 43 -6.82 15.74 -2.29
C PRO A 43 -7.81 14.62 -2.04
N LYS A 44 -9.06 14.97 -1.67
CA LYS A 44 -10.14 13.99 -1.39
C LYS A 44 -10.47 13.03 -2.55
N ARG A 45 -10.16 13.41 -3.79
CA ARG A 45 -10.45 12.62 -5.00
C ARG A 45 -9.26 11.80 -5.49
N GLY A 46 -8.10 11.88 -4.84
CA GLY A 46 -6.91 11.09 -5.18
C GLY A 46 -6.80 9.84 -4.32
N ARG A 47 -6.28 8.74 -4.88
CA ARG A 47 -5.90 7.56 -4.10
C ARG A 47 -4.47 7.72 -3.60
N ALA A 48 -4.30 7.70 -2.28
CA ALA A 48 -2.99 7.75 -1.64
C ALA A 48 -2.79 6.52 -0.74
N ALA A 49 -1.58 5.99 -0.72
CA ALA A 49 -1.15 4.95 0.21
C ALA A 49 0.06 5.40 1.03
N MET A 50 0.11 5.00 2.29
CA MET A 50 1.22 5.28 3.21
C MET A 50 1.97 3.99 3.52
N GLU A 51 3.29 3.97 3.28
CA GLU A 51 4.18 2.89 3.71
C GLU A 51 5.07 3.38 4.84
N PHE A 52 4.87 2.81 6.03
CA PHE A 52 5.71 3.05 7.20
C PHE A 52 6.79 1.98 7.31
N ARG A 53 7.99 2.38 7.73
CA ARG A 53 9.16 1.48 7.85
C ARG A 53 9.82 1.51 9.22
N HIS A 54 9.15 2.12 10.20
CA HIS A 54 9.58 2.14 11.57
C HIS A 54 8.46 1.58 12.46
N PRO A 55 8.73 0.62 13.38
CA PRO A 55 7.70 -0.07 14.16
C PRO A 55 6.80 0.85 15.00
N SER A 56 7.29 2.02 15.37
CA SER A 56 6.50 3.00 16.13
C SER A 56 5.22 3.46 15.42
N TRP A 57 5.11 3.26 14.10
CA TRP A 57 3.90 3.59 13.33
C TRP A 57 2.82 2.50 13.38
N ASN A 58 3.14 1.31 13.90
CA ASN A 58 2.15 0.24 14.11
C ASN A 58 1.35 0.53 15.38
N ASP A 59 0.46 1.51 15.29
CA ASP A 59 -0.33 2.04 16.40
C ASP A 59 -1.75 2.38 15.93
N GLU A 60 -2.72 2.28 16.83
CA GLU A 60 -4.15 2.40 16.51
C GLU A 60 -4.53 3.82 16.05
N ASP A 61 -3.87 4.85 16.60
CA ASP A 61 -4.10 6.24 16.20
C ASP A 61 -3.66 6.52 14.75
N VAL A 62 -2.59 5.85 14.29
CA VAL A 62 -2.11 5.91 12.91
C VAL A 62 -3.16 5.32 11.97
N PHE A 63 -3.65 4.12 12.29
CA PHE A 63 -4.68 3.46 11.46
C PHE A 63 -5.99 4.25 11.42
N THR A 64 -6.37 4.85 12.56
CA THR A 64 -7.54 5.73 12.67
C THR A 64 -7.36 6.98 11.82
N ALA A 65 -6.20 7.63 11.89
CA ALA A 65 -5.89 8.82 11.09
C ALA A 65 -5.97 8.52 9.58
N LEU A 66 -5.40 7.40 9.13
CA LEU A 66 -5.50 6.95 7.75
C LEU A 66 -6.96 6.72 7.33
N LYS A 67 -7.74 6.03 8.17
CA LYS A 67 -9.16 5.73 7.93
C LYS A 67 -10.01 6.98 7.79
N ASN A 68 -9.79 7.97 8.66
CA ASN A 68 -10.51 9.24 8.60
C ASN A 68 -10.24 10.04 7.32
N HIS A 69 -9.12 9.78 6.65
CA HIS A 69 -8.74 10.43 5.40
C HIS A 69 -8.93 9.55 4.15
N GLY A 70 -9.39 8.30 4.31
CA GLY A 70 -9.53 7.34 3.20
C GLY A 70 -8.20 6.98 2.53
N VAL A 71 -7.11 7.00 3.30
CA VAL A 71 -5.75 6.70 2.81
C VAL A 71 -5.43 5.24 3.13
N ALA A 72 -4.96 4.49 2.13
CA ALA A 72 -4.65 3.08 2.30
C ALA A 72 -3.33 2.90 3.09
N LEU A 73 -3.32 1.98 4.04
CA LEU A 73 -2.08 1.44 4.59
C LEU A 73 -1.44 0.56 3.51
N CYS A 74 -0.19 0.83 3.19
CA CYS A 74 0.60 -0.04 2.32
C CYS A 74 1.13 -1.22 3.16
N GLY A 75 0.61 -2.41 2.92
CA GLY A 75 1.22 -3.65 3.40
C GLY A 75 2.46 -3.97 2.57
N ALA A 76 3.66 -3.88 3.15
CA ALA A 76 4.90 -4.31 2.51
C ALA A 76 5.37 -5.66 3.10
N ASP A 77 5.33 -6.72 2.30
CA ASP A 77 5.78 -8.06 2.68
C ASP A 77 7.22 -8.26 2.21
N THR A 78 8.10 -8.65 3.13
CA THR A 78 9.53 -8.81 2.92
C THR A 78 10.01 -10.12 3.54
N ASP A 79 11.25 -10.53 3.27
CA ASP A 79 11.80 -11.76 3.86
C ASP A 79 11.94 -11.67 5.40
N ASP A 80 12.05 -10.45 5.94
CA ASP A 80 12.23 -10.20 7.38
C ASP A 80 10.93 -9.88 8.12
N GLU A 81 9.92 -9.37 7.41
CA GLU A 81 8.69 -8.85 8.01
C GLU A 81 7.47 -9.15 7.13
N GLU A 82 6.47 -9.80 7.72
CA GLU A 82 5.18 -10.05 7.09
C GLU A 82 4.30 -8.80 7.15
N ALA A 83 3.68 -8.45 6.02
CA ALA A 83 2.92 -7.21 5.97
C ALA A 83 1.61 -7.26 6.77
N PRO A 84 1.23 -6.15 7.45
CA PRO A 84 -0.12 -6.01 7.94
C PRO A 84 -1.12 -5.89 6.78
N VAL A 85 -2.27 -6.55 6.91
CA VAL A 85 -3.43 -6.39 6.01
C VAL A 85 -4.58 -5.79 6.80
N MET A 86 -4.79 -4.49 6.63
CA MET A 86 -5.81 -3.74 7.35
C MET A 86 -6.49 -2.72 6.44
N ALA A 87 -7.83 -2.73 6.45
CA ALA A 87 -8.63 -1.77 5.70
C ALA A 87 -8.69 -0.39 6.38
N THR A 88 -7.79 0.50 6.00
CA THR A 88 -7.85 1.95 6.30
C THR A 88 -8.44 2.77 5.16
N ALA A 89 -8.84 2.12 4.07
CA ALA A 89 -9.60 2.71 2.97
C ALA A 89 -10.57 1.65 2.41
N ASP A 90 -11.47 2.06 1.52
CA ASP A 90 -12.37 1.17 0.77
C ASP A 90 -11.64 0.40 -0.36
N TRP A 91 -10.33 0.61 -0.49
CA TRP A 91 -9.43 -0.08 -1.40
C TRP A 91 -8.10 -0.44 -0.69
N GLY A 92 -7.38 -1.43 -1.23
CA GLY A 92 -6.13 -1.94 -0.66
C GLY A 92 -4.87 -1.60 -1.46
N TYR A 93 -3.71 -1.55 -0.79
CA TYR A 93 -2.40 -1.41 -1.43
C TYR A 93 -1.41 -2.40 -0.79
N LEU A 94 -0.87 -3.33 -1.58
CA LEU A 94 0.12 -4.32 -1.12
C LEU A 94 1.37 -4.29 -2.00
N ARG A 95 2.53 -4.48 -1.37
CA ARG A 95 3.82 -4.66 -2.03
C ARG A 95 4.43 -5.97 -1.55
N LEU A 96 4.32 -7.00 -2.37
CA LEU A 96 4.85 -8.33 -2.11
C LEU A 96 6.28 -8.43 -2.66
N ARG A 97 7.28 -8.53 -1.77
CA ARG A 97 8.70 -8.37 -2.10
C ARG A 97 9.62 -9.42 -1.49
N ARG A 98 9.09 -10.48 -0.87
CA ARG A 98 9.91 -11.63 -0.49
C ARG A 98 10.69 -12.14 -1.70
N ALA A 99 11.88 -12.68 -1.52
CA ALA A 99 12.69 -13.17 -2.63
C ALA A 99 11.95 -14.26 -3.43
N GLN A 100 11.11 -15.05 -2.74
CA GLN A 100 10.36 -16.15 -3.32
C GLN A 100 8.96 -16.23 -2.72
N TYR A 101 7.99 -16.57 -3.56
CA TYR A 101 6.63 -16.92 -3.18
C TYR A 101 6.30 -18.31 -3.74
N GLY A 102 5.97 -19.24 -2.85
CA GLY A 102 5.37 -20.50 -3.24
C GLY A 102 3.88 -20.36 -3.54
N GLU A 103 3.28 -21.39 -4.13
CA GLU A 103 1.85 -21.41 -4.44
C GLU A 103 0.98 -21.24 -3.18
N ALA A 104 1.35 -21.91 -2.07
CA ALA A 104 0.70 -21.74 -0.78
C ALA A 104 0.82 -20.31 -0.20
N ASP A 105 1.97 -19.63 -0.41
CA ASP A 105 2.14 -18.23 0.01
C ASP A 105 1.18 -17.32 -0.76
N LEU A 106 1.10 -17.49 -2.08
CA LEU A 106 0.22 -16.70 -2.95
C LEU A 106 -1.25 -16.92 -2.61
N ALA A 107 -1.65 -18.18 -2.36
CA ALA A 107 -3.00 -18.52 -1.94
C ALA A 107 -3.35 -17.88 -0.58
N SER A 108 -2.43 -17.94 0.40
CA SER A 108 -2.60 -17.32 1.72
C SER A 108 -2.78 -15.80 1.61
N TRP A 109 -1.95 -15.14 0.79
CA TRP A 109 -2.07 -13.70 0.55
C TRP A 109 -3.38 -13.32 -0.15
N ALA A 110 -3.81 -14.11 -1.14
CA ALA A 110 -5.08 -13.90 -1.82
C ALA A 110 -6.27 -14.02 -0.84
N GLN A 111 -6.26 -15.01 0.05
CA GLN A 111 -7.29 -15.15 1.10
C GLN A 111 -7.33 -13.93 2.03
N ARG A 112 -6.17 -13.46 2.50
CA ARG A 112 -6.07 -12.27 3.37
C ARG A 112 -6.60 -11.02 2.69
N LEU A 113 -6.30 -10.84 1.40
CA LEU A 113 -6.80 -9.75 0.57
C LEU A 113 -8.33 -9.85 0.40
N LEU A 114 -8.84 -11.03 0.03
CA LEU A 114 -10.27 -11.26 -0.24
C LEU A 114 -11.14 -11.18 1.03
N ALA A 115 -10.55 -11.34 2.21
CA ALA A 115 -11.21 -11.15 3.50
C ALA A 115 -11.44 -9.67 3.86
N GLN A 116 -10.79 -8.73 3.15
CA GLN A 116 -11.00 -7.30 3.37
C GLN A 116 -12.30 -6.80 2.71
N PRO A 117 -12.93 -5.75 3.23
CA PRO A 117 -14.10 -5.12 2.64
C PRO A 117 -13.76 -4.24 1.41
N TRP A 118 -12.66 -4.53 0.73
CA TRP A 118 -12.15 -3.71 -0.37
C TRP A 118 -12.93 -3.96 -1.67
N GLN A 119 -13.24 -2.88 -2.38
CA GLN A 119 -13.80 -2.97 -3.73
C GLN A 119 -12.72 -3.23 -4.79
N GLU A 120 -11.49 -2.81 -4.49
CA GLU A 120 -10.34 -2.94 -5.38
C GLU A 120 -9.06 -2.99 -4.55
N ALA A 121 -8.03 -3.66 -5.05
CA ALA A 121 -6.70 -3.65 -4.44
C ALA A 121 -5.60 -3.53 -5.51
N PHE A 122 -4.57 -2.75 -5.19
CA PHE A 122 -3.36 -2.64 -5.99
C PHE A 122 -2.26 -3.49 -5.37
N VAL A 123 -1.86 -4.56 -6.06
CA VAL A 123 -0.85 -5.51 -5.57
C VAL A 123 0.37 -5.47 -6.48
N PHE A 124 1.52 -5.14 -5.92
CA PHE A 124 2.78 -5.00 -6.67
C PHE A 124 3.77 -6.08 -6.23
N PHE A 125 4.23 -6.90 -7.18
CA PHE A 125 5.34 -7.85 -6.98
C PHE A 125 6.66 -7.18 -7.36
N LYS A 126 7.52 -6.86 -6.39
CA LYS A 126 8.79 -6.14 -6.64
C LYS A 126 9.98 -7.11 -6.64
N HIS A 127 10.24 -7.75 -7.78
CA HIS A 127 11.33 -8.73 -7.97
C HIS A 127 12.23 -8.29 -9.12
N GLU A 128 12.96 -7.20 -8.90
CA GLU A 128 13.71 -6.49 -9.95
C GLU A 128 14.90 -7.30 -10.48
N ASP A 129 15.57 -8.08 -9.62
CA ASP A 129 16.78 -8.81 -10.01
C ASP A 129 16.50 -10.08 -10.83
N ALA A 130 15.40 -10.77 -10.55
CA ALA A 130 15.03 -12.03 -11.20
C ALA A 130 13.99 -11.86 -12.33
N GLY A 131 13.35 -10.69 -12.46
CA GLY A 131 12.29 -10.46 -13.44
C GLY A 131 11.01 -11.29 -13.21
N ALA A 132 10.86 -11.95 -12.06
CA ALA A 132 9.76 -12.87 -11.76
C ALA A 132 8.40 -12.18 -11.50
N GLY A 133 8.40 -10.85 -11.33
CA GLY A 133 7.23 -10.06 -10.94
C GLY A 133 5.96 -10.32 -11.78
N PRO A 134 6.01 -10.27 -13.13
CA PRO A 134 4.83 -10.52 -13.97
C PRO A 134 4.27 -11.94 -13.84
N ALA A 135 5.13 -12.96 -13.70
CA ALA A 135 4.70 -14.35 -13.54
C ALA A 135 4.01 -14.56 -12.19
N LEU A 136 4.58 -14.00 -11.12
CA LEU A 136 3.99 -14.02 -9.77
C LEU A 136 2.65 -13.28 -9.73
N ALA A 137 2.56 -12.11 -10.36
CA ALA A 137 1.30 -11.37 -10.45
C ALA A 137 0.21 -12.17 -11.18
N LYS A 138 0.56 -12.85 -12.27
CA LYS A 138 -0.37 -13.73 -12.99
C LYS A 138 -0.82 -14.91 -12.12
N ALA A 139 0.11 -15.59 -11.45
CA ALA A 139 -0.22 -16.69 -10.54
C ALA A 139 -1.11 -16.22 -9.39
N PHE A 140 -0.79 -15.10 -8.76
CA PHE A 140 -1.58 -14.50 -7.68
C PHE A 140 -3.01 -14.16 -8.13
N SER A 141 -3.17 -13.59 -9.33
CA SER A 141 -4.49 -13.26 -9.88
C SER A 141 -5.41 -14.48 -10.04
N ALA A 142 -4.84 -15.66 -10.28
CA ALA A 142 -5.60 -16.91 -10.37
C ALA A 142 -6.24 -17.29 -9.02
N HIS A 143 -5.61 -16.95 -7.90
CA HIS A 143 -6.15 -17.16 -6.56
C HIS A 143 -7.17 -16.09 -6.13
N CYS A 144 -7.24 -14.96 -6.85
CA CYS A 144 -8.14 -13.85 -6.52
C CYS A 144 -9.50 -13.92 -7.24
N SER A 145 -9.69 -14.90 -8.12
CA SER A 145 -10.92 -15.07 -8.89
C SER A 145 -12.02 -15.64 -7.98
N ARG A 146 -13.13 -14.91 -7.84
CA ARG A 146 -14.39 -15.43 -7.27
C ARG A 146 -15.19 -16.17 -8.32
#